data_AF-A0A822HAC0-F1
#
_entry.id   AF-A0A822HAC0-F1
#
_cell.length_a   1.000
_cell.length_b   1.000
_cell.length_c   1.000
_cell.angle_alpha   90.00
_cell.angle_beta   90.00
_cell.angle_gamma   90.00
#
_symmetry.space_group_name_H-M   'P 1'
#
loop_
_entity.id
_entity.type
_entity.pdbx_description
1 polymer ?
#
loop_
_entity_poly.entity_id
_entity_poly.type
_entity_poly.pdbx_seq_one_letter_code
_entity_poly.pdbx_strand_id
1 'polypeptide(L)' 'ITECLLKRLGLTLWADRPVKQYSGGNKRKLSTAISLIGNPSIIFMDEPTTDFLSL' A
#
# COMPACT_ATOMS: atom_id res chain seq x y z
N ILE A 1 8.72 7.18 -7.32
CA ILE A 1 8.43 6.65 -5.96
C ILE A 1 7.08 5.93 -5.95
N THR A 2 6.00 6.59 -6.39
CA THR A 2 4.63 6.05 -6.37
C THR A 2 4.45 4.73 -7.15
N GLU A 3 4.96 4.63 -8.39
CA GLU A 3 4.88 3.37 -9.16
C GLU A 3 5.59 2.20 -8.50
N CYS A 4 6.76 2.44 -7.88
CA CYS A 4 7.52 1.40 -7.18
C CYS A 4 6.72 0.86 -5.98
N LEU A 5 6.09 1.74 -5.20
CA LEU A 5 5.23 1.35 -4.07
C LEU A 5 3.99 0.58 -4.54
N LEU A 6 3.34 1.03 -5.62
CA LEU A 6 2.20 0.33 -6.20
C LEU A 6 2.60 -1.06 -6.70
N LYS A 7 3.75 -1.20 -7.35
CA LYS A 7 4.26 -2.49 -7.83
C LYS A 7 4.62 -3.42 -6.66
N ARG A 8 5.33 -2.89 -5.66
CA ARG A 8 5.69 -3.59 -4.43
C ARG A 8 4.45 -4.14 -3.71
N LEU A 9 3.40 -3.34 -3.60
CA LEU A 9 2.17 -3.72 -2.90
C LEU A 9 1.14 -4.45 -3.80
N GLY A 10 1.49 -4.77 -5.05
CA GLY A 10 0.58 -5.45 -5.99
C GLY A 10 -0.66 -4.65 -6.37
N LEU A 11 -0.60 -3.31 -6.30
CA LEU A 11 -1.71 -2.40 -6.58
C LEU A 11 -1.69 -1.82 -8.01
N THR A 12 -0.71 -2.19 -8.85
CA THR A 12 -0.56 -1.64 -10.21
C THR A 12 -1.83 -1.77 -11.06
N LEU A 13 -2.54 -2.90 -10.98
CA LEU A 13 -3.79 -3.14 -11.72
C LEU A 13 -4.98 -2.28 -11.24
N TRP A 14 -4.85 -1.66 -10.08
CA TRP A 14 -5.89 -0.89 -9.42
C TRP A 14 -5.60 0.61 -9.47
N ALA A 15 -4.44 1.04 -9.98
CA ALA A 15 -3.95 2.42 -9.95
C ALA A 15 -4.96 3.43 -10.51
N ASP A 16 -5.64 3.08 -11.60
CA ASP A 16 -6.60 3.97 -12.28
C ASP A 16 -8.06 3.78 -11.82
N ARG A 17 -8.28 2.99 -10.76
CA ARG A 17 -9.62 2.72 -10.23
C ARG A 17 -9.92 3.56 -8.99
N PRO A 18 -11.16 4.02 -8.80
CA PRO A 18 -11.53 4.71 -7.57
C PRO A 18 -11.44 3.77 -6.36
N VAL A 19 -10.92 4.26 -5.24
CA VAL A 19 -10.68 3.50 -3.99
C VAL A 19 -11.93 2.77 -3.47
N LYS A 20 -13.13 3.26 -3.79
CA LYS A 20 -14.40 2.58 -3.45
C LYS A 20 -14.48 1.16 -4.00
N GLN A 21 -13.83 0.88 -5.14
CA GLN A 21 -13.82 -0.44 -5.79
C GLN A 21 -12.75 -1.39 -5.23
N TYR A 22 -11.92 -0.94 -4.29
CA TYR A 22 -10.87 -1.76 -3.72
C TYR A 22 -11.46 -2.72 -2.68
N SER A 23 -10.94 -3.95 -2.64
CA SER A 23 -11.20 -4.87 -1.53
C SER A 23 -10.71 -4.28 -0.20
N GLY A 24 -11.21 -4.77 0.93
CA GLY A 24 -10.73 -4.35 2.25
C GLY A 24 -9.20 -4.49 2.39
N GLY A 25 -8.64 -5.59 1.88
CA GLY A 25 -7.18 -5.81 1.84
C GLY A 25 -6.44 -4.79 0.98
N ASN A 26 -6.93 -4.49 -0.23
CA ASN A 26 -6.29 -3.51 -1.11
C ASN A 26 -6.35 -2.08 -0.54
N LYS A 27 -7.40 -1.74 0.22
CA LYS A 27 -7.48 -0.45 0.94
C LYS A 27 -6.40 -0.36 2.03
N ARG A 28 -6.16 -1.43 2.78
CA ARG A 28 -5.06 -1.49 3.77
C ARG A 28 -3.69 -1.31 3.09
N LYS A 29 -3.44 -2.03 1.99
CA LYS A 29 -2.21 -1.87 1.19
C LYS A 29 -2.03 -0.44 0.70
N LEU A 30 -3.10 0.19 0.19
CA LEU A 30 -3.05 1.57 -0.27
C LEU A 30 -2.73 2.53 0.88
N SER A 31 -3.33 2.32 2.05
CA SER A 31 -3.02 3.10 3.27
C SER A 31 -1.55 3.00 3.64
N THR A 32 -0.97 1.79 3.58
CA THR A 32 0.47 1.59 3.79
C THR A 32 1.32 2.29 2.72
N ALA A 33 0.93 2.19 1.45
CA ALA A 33 1.61 2.90 0.36
C ALA A 33 1.69 4.40 0.63
N ILE A 34 0.58 4.99 1.09
CA ILE A 34 0.49 6.41 1.44
C ILE A 34 1.42 6.74 2.62
N SER A 35 1.48 5.90 3.65
CA SER A 35 2.38 6.12 4.79
C SER A 35 3.87 6.09 4.44
N LEU A 36 4.23 5.40 3.35
CA LEU A 36 5.60 5.31 2.84
C LEU A 36 5.98 6.48 1.91
N ILE A 37 5.00 7.27 1.47
CA ILE A 37 5.26 8.46 0.65
C ILE A 37 6.09 9.44 1.49
N GLY A 38 7.17 9.97 0.89
CA GLY A 38 8.08 10.87 1.58
C GLY A 38 9.22 10.16 2.33
N ASN A 39 9.33 8.84 2.22
CA ASN A 39 10.41 8.04 2.80
C ASN A 39 10.68 8.35 4.29
N PRO A 40 9.65 8.21 5.16
CA PRO A 40 9.83 8.48 6.58
C PRO A 40 10.81 7.48 7.21
N SER A 41 11.57 7.93 8.19
CA SER A 41 12.54 7.07 8.91
C SER A 41 11.86 6.01 9.79
N ILE A 42 10.64 6.28 10.26
CA ILE A 42 9.86 5.40 11.16
C ILE A 42 8.39 5.48 10.76
N ILE A 43 7.72 4.33 10.69
CA ILE A 43 6.26 4.23 10.49
C ILE A 43 5.71 3.30 11.57
N PHE A 44 4.63 3.72 12.23
CA PHE A 44 3.85 2.86 13.12
C PHE A 44 2.68 2.27 12.32
N MET A 45 2.62 0.94 12.26
CA MET A 45 1.49 0.20 11.68
C MET A 45 0.87 -0.67 12.75
N ASP A 46 -0.41 -0.46 13.01
CA ASP A 46 -1.20 -1.34 13.85
C ASP A 46 -1.69 -2.53 13.00
N GLU A 47 -1.45 -3.75 13.48
CA GLU A 47 -1.64 -5.01 12.74
C GLU A 47 -1.01 -5.04 11.33
N PRO A 48 0.33 -5.20 11.20
CA PRO A 48 0.95 -5.33 9.88
C PRO A 48 0.42 -6.58 9.18
N THR A 49 -0.27 -6.39 8.05
CA THR A 49 -0.73 -7.52 7.23
C THR A 49 0.47 -8.32 6.71
N THR A 50 0.36 -9.65 6.69
CA THR A 50 1.41 -10.60 6.27
C THR A 50 2.03 -10.26 4.91
N ASP A 51 1.26 -9.63 4.03
CA ASP A 51 1.70 -9.14 2.70
C ASP A 51 2.85 -8.12 2.76
N PHE A 52 3.08 -7.47 3.90
CA PHE A 52 4.23 -6.57 4.10
C PHE A 52 5.52 -7.33 4.42
N LEU A 53 5.41 -8.49 5.07
CA LEU A 53 6.55 -9.34 5.44
C LEU A 53 7.08 -10.15 4.25
N SER A 54 6.26 -10.34 3.21
CA SER A 54 6.61 -11.05 1.98
C SER A 54 7.26 -10.18 0.89
N LEU A 55 7.65 -8.96 1.22
CA LEU A 55 8.03 -7.88 0.27
C LEU A 55 9.53 -7.56 0.31
#